data_AF-A0A259SGX9-F1
#
_entry.id   AF-A0A259SGX9-F1
#
_cell.length_a   1.000
_cell.length_b   1.000
_cell.length_c   1.000
_cell.angle_alpha   90.00
_cell.angle_beta   90.00
_cell.angle_gamma   90.00
#
_symmetry.space_group_name_H-M   'P 1'
#
loop_
_entity.id
_entity.type
_entity.pdbx_description
1 polymer ?
#
loop_
_entity_poly.entity_id
_entity_poly.type
_entity_poly.pdbx_seq_one_letter_code
_entity_poly.pdbx_strand_id
1 'polypeptide(L)'
;MTTTAAATPSALLGWLDLVSTDIECSCEFLGELFAWHRFERVQLDGIDYRILGEGGVPILGAEQIRPDQVPSRWTLFVVTDHIVGLLQRVLDAGGALSYPATRLDEFGTIAMITDPAGSTLGVWEARSLVPGSLHANVAPLVGARLTSPDPHATIEFLHQTFAWELT
;
A
#
# COMPACT_ATOMS: atom_id res chain seq x y z
N MET A 1 -2.38 -7.73 -38.44
CA MET A 1 -2.18 -6.72 -37.38
C MET A 1 -3.18 -7.03 -36.29
N THR A 2 -2.75 -7.72 -35.25
CA THR A 2 -3.61 -8.07 -34.12
C THR A 2 -3.44 -6.96 -33.10
N THR A 3 -4.45 -6.10 -32.96
CA THR A 3 -4.48 -5.12 -31.87
C THR A 3 -4.66 -5.90 -30.57
N THR A 4 -3.58 -6.03 -29.81
CA THR A 4 -3.66 -6.45 -28.41
C THR A 4 -4.48 -5.38 -27.68
N ALA A 5 -5.66 -5.74 -27.20
CA ALA A 5 -6.38 -4.92 -26.24
C ALA A 5 -5.44 -4.67 -25.06
N ALA A 6 -5.24 -3.41 -24.66
CA ALA A 6 -4.47 -3.10 -23.46
C ALA A 6 -5.13 -3.86 -22.30
N ALA A 7 -4.37 -4.74 -21.65
CA ALA A 7 -4.86 -5.46 -20.48
C ALA A 7 -5.29 -4.41 -19.44
N THR A 8 -6.48 -4.59 -18.85
CA THR A 8 -6.90 -3.78 -17.71
C THR A 8 -5.82 -3.92 -16.63
N PRO A 9 -5.19 -2.83 -16.17
CA PRO A 9 -4.14 -2.92 -15.17
C PRO A 9 -4.69 -3.63 -13.94
N SER A 10 -4.04 -4.71 -13.48
CA SER A 10 -4.49 -5.35 -12.25
C SER A 10 -4.26 -4.39 -11.08
N ALA A 11 -5.31 -4.12 -10.33
CA ALA A 11 -5.28 -3.40 -9.07
C ALA A 11 -5.73 -4.37 -7.99
N LEU A 12 -4.80 -4.86 -7.17
CA LEU A 12 -5.09 -5.83 -6.12
C LEU A 12 -4.64 -5.30 -4.77
N LEU A 13 -5.36 -5.65 -3.71
CA LEU A 13 -4.82 -5.44 -2.35
C LEU A 13 -3.56 -6.28 -2.21
N GLY A 14 -2.44 -5.65 -1.89
CA GLY A 14 -1.15 -6.36 -1.95
C GLY A 14 -0.17 -6.05 -0.83
N TRP A 15 -0.37 -5.00 -0.04
CA TRP A 15 0.49 -4.72 1.09
C TRP A 15 -0.21 -3.92 2.18
N LEU A 16 0.26 -4.07 3.41
CA LEU A 16 -0.22 -3.35 4.58
C LEU A 16 0.99 -2.79 5.31
N ASP A 17 0.93 -1.51 5.65
CA ASP A 17 1.91 -0.85 6.51
C ASP A 17 1.28 -0.39 7.82
N LEU A 18 2.05 -0.44 8.89
CA LEU A 18 1.82 0.30 10.12
C LEU A 18 2.78 1.50 10.17
N VAL A 19 2.23 2.70 10.05
CA VAL A 19 2.94 3.93 10.38
C VAL A 19 2.81 4.15 11.87
N SER A 20 3.91 4.07 12.62
CA SER A 20 3.89 4.08 14.09
C SER A 20 4.69 5.23 14.68
N THR A 21 4.17 5.82 15.76
CA THR A 21 4.93 6.77 16.59
C THR A 21 6.02 6.11 17.43
N ASP A 22 5.92 4.79 17.64
CA ASP A 22 6.90 3.94 18.35
C ASP A 22 6.98 2.59 17.63
N ILE A 23 7.87 2.52 16.65
CA ILE A 23 8.00 1.36 15.76
C ILE A 23 8.52 0.14 16.51
N GLU A 24 9.47 0.30 17.44
CA GLU A 24 9.98 -0.77 18.30
C GLU A 24 8.85 -1.42 19.10
N CYS A 25 8.11 -0.64 19.88
CA CYS A 25 7.02 -1.15 20.72
C CYS A 25 5.92 -1.82 19.88
N SER A 26 5.61 -1.24 18.71
CA SER A 26 4.60 -1.80 17.80
C SER A 26 5.04 -3.14 17.21
N CYS A 27 6.32 -3.25 16.84
CA CYS A 27 6.90 -4.47 16.30
C CYS A 27 6.92 -5.58 17.36
N GLU A 28 7.29 -5.27 18.60
CA GLU A 28 7.27 -6.21 19.72
C GLU A 28 5.84 -6.71 19.99
N PHE A 29 4.89 -5.79 20.14
CA PHE A 29 3.48 -6.13 20.38
C PHE A 29 2.88 -7.02 19.29
N LEU A 30 3.07 -6.67 18.01
CA LEU A 30 2.52 -7.45 16.90
C LEU A 30 3.26 -8.79 16.73
N GLY A 31 4.57 -8.80 16.98
CA GLY A 31 5.37 -10.02 16.97
C GLY A 31 4.93 -11.02 18.03
N GLU A 32 4.61 -10.56 19.24
CA GLU A 32 4.07 -11.40 20.31
C GLU A 32 2.64 -11.86 20.03
N LEU A 33 1.78 -10.94 19.54
CA LEU A 33 0.36 -11.22 19.33
C LEU A 33 0.11 -12.21 18.19
N PHE A 34 0.87 -12.09 17.10
CA PHE A 34 0.64 -12.86 15.86
C PHE A 34 1.77 -13.84 15.51
N ALA A 35 2.79 -13.97 16.37
CA ALA A 35 3.99 -14.77 16.10
C ALA A 35 4.78 -14.33 14.85
N TRP A 36 4.69 -13.04 14.47
CA TRP A 36 5.41 -12.48 13.34
C TRP A 36 6.83 -12.06 13.74
N HIS A 37 7.73 -13.04 13.84
CA HIS A 37 9.09 -12.84 14.38
C HIS A 37 10.17 -12.50 13.35
N ARG A 38 9.86 -12.50 12.04
CA ARG A 38 10.81 -12.05 11.02
C ARG A 38 10.91 -10.54 11.12
N PHE A 39 12.04 -10.02 11.56
CA PHE A 39 12.33 -8.57 11.58
C PHE A 39 13.48 -8.28 10.62
N GLU A 40 13.15 -7.76 9.45
CA GLU A 40 14.16 -7.18 8.57
C GLU A 40 14.12 -5.67 8.69
N ARG A 41 15.30 -5.07 8.87
CA ARG A 41 15.46 -3.62 8.77
C ARG A 41 15.85 -3.28 7.35
N VAL A 42 15.10 -2.40 6.74
CA VAL A 42 15.30 -1.90 5.39
C VAL A 42 15.40 -0.39 5.47
N GLN A 43 16.37 0.19 4.78
CA GLN A 43 16.43 1.62 4.60
C GLN A 43 15.65 1.99 3.35
N LEU A 44 14.56 2.73 3.49
CA LEU A 44 13.76 3.21 2.35
C LEU A 44 13.80 4.74 2.36
N ASP A 45 14.51 5.36 1.42
CA ASP A 45 14.57 6.84 1.31
C ASP A 45 14.92 7.56 2.64
N GLY A 46 15.85 6.99 3.41
CA GLY A 46 16.22 7.53 4.72
C GLY A 46 15.23 7.25 5.86
N ILE A 47 14.17 6.48 5.60
CA ILE A 47 13.19 6.00 6.59
C ILE A 47 13.65 4.64 7.13
N ASP A 48 13.57 4.47 8.45
CA ASP A 48 13.73 3.16 9.10
C ASP A 48 12.46 2.35 8.89
N TYR A 49 12.53 1.41 7.95
CA TYR A 49 11.44 0.53 7.59
C TYR A 49 11.69 -0.87 8.12
N ARG A 50 10.65 -1.49 8.67
CA ARG A 50 10.69 -2.83 9.25
C ARG A 50 9.72 -3.72 8.51
N ILE A 51 10.16 -4.94 8.20
CA ILE A 51 9.28 -5.97 7.65
C ILE A 51 9.07 -7.01 8.73
N LEU A 52 7.81 -7.24 9.06
CA LEU A 52 7.30 -8.30 9.93
C LEU A 52 6.81 -9.48 9.09
N GLY A 53 7.01 -10.69 9.58
CA GLY A 53 6.58 -11.90 8.88
C GLY A 53 6.77 -13.18 9.68
N GLU A 54 6.36 -14.30 9.09
CA GLU A 54 6.44 -15.63 9.70
C GLU A 54 6.95 -16.64 8.65
N GLY A 55 7.81 -17.58 9.04
CA GLY A 55 8.26 -18.66 8.15
C GLY A 55 8.97 -18.20 6.87
N GLY A 56 9.60 -17.02 6.89
CA GLY A 56 10.23 -16.41 5.71
C GLY A 56 9.27 -15.69 4.77
N VAL A 57 7.99 -15.63 5.09
CA VAL A 57 6.96 -14.92 4.34
C VAL A 57 6.78 -13.51 4.92
N PRO A 58 7.02 -12.43 4.15
CA PRO A 58 6.68 -11.07 4.57
C PRO A 58 5.15 -10.88 4.68
N ILE A 59 4.70 -10.22 5.76
CA ILE A 59 3.28 -10.05 6.09
C ILE A 59 2.89 -8.57 6.24
N LEU A 60 3.73 -7.78 6.92
CA LEU A 60 3.43 -6.41 7.29
C LEU A 60 4.70 -5.57 7.19
N GLY A 61 4.58 -4.35 6.69
CA GLY A 61 5.61 -3.34 6.84
C GLY A 61 5.32 -2.41 8.01
N ALA A 62 6.35 -1.78 8.55
CA ALA A 62 6.20 -0.75 9.55
C ALA A 62 7.24 0.35 9.33
N GLU A 63 6.84 1.58 9.54
CA GLU A 63 7.72 2.74 9.52
C GLU A 63 7.48 3.62 10.74
N GLN A 64 8.50 4.40 11.10
CA GLN A 64 8.36 5.36 12.19
C GLN A 64 7.95 6.73 11.67
N ILE A 65 6.89 7.28 12.28
CA ILE A 65 6.54 8.69 12.17
C ILE A 65 6.85 9.41 13.47
N ARG A 66 7.13 10.70 13.40
CA ARG A 66 7.36 11.46 14.63
C ARG A 66 6.03 11.63 15.39
N PRO A 67 6.01 11.41 16.72
CA PRO A 67 4.78 11.46 17.52
C PRO A 67 4.02 12.79 17.45
N ASP A 68 4.70 13.89 17.13
CA ASP A 68 4.15 15.25 17.04
C ASP A 68 3.54 15.57 15.67
N GLN A 69 3.68 14.69 14.68
CA GLN A 69 3.17 14.92 13.33
C GLN A 69 1.73 14.40 13.17
N VAL A 70 1.54 13.10 13.36
CA VAL A 70 0.22 12.43 13.24
C VAL A 70 0.17 11.19 14.13
N PRO A 71 -1.03 10.74 14.54
CA PRO A 71 -1.19 9.47 15.24
C PRO A 71 -0.73 8.28 14.39
N SER A 72 -0.38 7.17 15.05
CA SER A 72 -0.14 5.89 14.38
C SER A 72 -1.36 5.48 13.54
N ARG A 73 -1.12 4.93 12.35
CA ARG A 73 -2.17 4.54 11.41
C ARG A 73 -1.77 3.34 10.58
N TRP A 74 -2.76 2.59 10.16
CA TRP A 74 -2.61 1.53 9.18
C TRP A 74 -2.82 2.09 7.77
N THR A 75 -1.96 1.69 6.85
CA THR A 75 -2.04 2.07 5.44
C THR A 75 -2.14 0.82 4.59
N LEU A 76 -3.26 0.68 3.88
CA LEU A 76 -3.46 -0.38 2.90
C LEU A 76 -2.97 0.08 1.53
N PHE A 77 -2.20 -0.78 0.86
CA PHE A 77 -1.70 -0.53 -0.49
C PHE A 77 -2.39 -1.39 -1.53
N VAL A 78 -2.82 -0.74 -2.61
CA VAL A 78 -3.22 -1.37 -3.86
C VAL A 78 -2.00 -1.48 -4.77
N VAL A 79 -1.69 -2.70 -5.21
CA VAL A 79 -0.57 -2.98 -6.12
C VAL A 79 -1.03 -2.81 -7.56
N THR A 80 -0.19 -2.19 -8.38
CA THR A 80 -0.44 -1.94 -9.81
C THR A 80 0.82 -2.13 -10.65
N ASP A 81 0.66 -2.47 -11.93
CA ASP A 81 1.80 -2.57 -12.86
C ASP A 81 2.18 -1.23 -13.52
N HIS A 82 1.37 -0.17 -13.34
CA HIS A 82 1.56 1.09 -14.04
C HIS A 82 1.05 2.29 -13.22
N ILE A 83 1.87 2.75 -12.27
CA ILE A 83 1.45 3.77 -11.29
C ILE A 83 1.10 5.10 -11.96
N VAL A 84 1.86 5.56 -12.96
CA VAL A 84 1.64 6.86 -13.61
C VAL A 84 0.23 6.96 -14.22
N GLY A 85 -0.18 5.90 -14.93
CA GLY A 85 -1.51 5.84 -15.53
C GLY A 85 -2.62 5.69 -14.49
N LEU A 86 -2.35 5.03 -13.36
CA LEU A 86 -3.29 4.95 -12.24
C LEU A 86 -3.48 6.32 -11.59
N LEU A 87 -2.40 7.05 -11.32
CA LEU A 87 -2.47 8.37 -10.71
C LEU A 87 -3.19 9.39 -11.60
N GLN A 88 -3.09 9.27 -12.93
CA GLN A 88 -3.91 10.08 -13.82
C GLN A 88 -5.40 9.77 -13.64
N ARG A 89 -5.79 8.49 -13.56
CA ARG A 89 -7.19 8.10 -13.30
C ARG A 89 -7.70 8.60 -11.94
N VAL A 90 -6.85 8.60 -10.92
CA VAL A 90 -7.17 9.16 -9.60
C VAL A 90 -7.57 10.63 -9.71
N LEU A 91 -6.77 11.43 -10.43
CA LEU A 91 -7.05 12.85 -10.64
C LEU A 91 -8.30 13.06 -11.49
N ASP A 92 -8.46 12.29 -12.56
CA ASP A 92 -9.63 12.36 -13.45
C ASP A 92 -10.93 11.99 -12.72
N ALA A 93 -10.87 11.08 -11.74
CA ALA A 93 -11.98 10.68 -10.87
C ALA A 93 -12.25 11.63 -9.69
N GLY A 94 -11.55 12.78 -9.63
CA GLY A 94 -11.75 13.79 -8.59
C GLY A 94 -11.03 13.53 -7.27
N GLY A 95 -10.12 12.56 -7.23
CA GLY A 95 -9.24 12.32 -6.09
C GLY A 95 -8.03 13.27 -6.05
N ALA A 96 -7.21 13.10 -5.01
CA ALA A 96 -5.99 13.88 -4.80
C ALA A 96 -4.79 12.99 -4.49
N LEU A 97 -3.59 13.52 -4.69
CA LEU A 97 -2.34 12.89 -4.25
C LEU A 97 -1.91 13.54 -2.92
N SER A 98 -2.01 12.80 -1.82
CA SER A 98 -1.55 13.24 -0.50
C SER A 98 -0.05 12.99 -0.29
N TYR A 99 0.53 12.08 -1.06
CA TYR A 99 1.97 11.87 -1.17
C TYR A 99 2.29 11.57 -2.65
N PRO A 100 3.23 12.30 -3.27
CA PRO A 100 3.53 12.16 -4.69
C PRO A 100 4.12 10.79 -5.02
N ALA A 101 4.20 10.47 -6.31
CA ALA A 101 4.91 9.27 -6.76
C ALA A 101 6.39 9.37 -6.38
N THR A 102 6.84 8.50 -5.48
CA THR A 102 8.23 8.43 -5.01
C THR A 102 8.79 7.04 -5.26
N ARG A 103 10.00 6.99 -5.84
CA ARG A 103 10.72 5.74 -6.07
C ARG A 103 11.42 5.30 -4.79
N LEU A 104 11.17 4.06 -4.38
CA LEU A 104 11.81 3.38 -3.26
C LEU A 104 12.80 2.33 -3.80
N ASP A 105 13.95 2.80 -4.31
CA ASP A 105 15.05 1.97 -4.81
C ASP A 105 14.63 0.72 -5.60
N GLU A 106 14.82 -0.47 -5.02
CA GLU A 106 14.51 -1.79 -5.57
C GLU A 106 13.08 -2.27 -5.29
N PHE A 107 12.35 -1.58 -4.40
CA PHE A 107 11.01 -1.93 -3.98
C PHE A 107 9.93 -1.42 -4.94
N GLY A 108 10.24 -0.39 -5.72
CA GLY A 108 9.37 0.13 -6.77
C GLY A 108 8.97 1.58 -6.55
N THR A 109 7.72 1.94 -6.86
CA THR A 109 7.23 3.32 -6.73
C THR A 109 5.95 3.34 -5.93
N ILE A 110 5.88 4.18 -4.89
CA ILE A 110 4.66 4.36 -4.09
C ILE A 110 4.06 5.75 -4.31
N ALA A 111 2.77 5.89 -4.03
CA ALA A 111 2.08 7.17 -3.85
C ALA A 111 0.95 7.00 -2.83
N MET A 112 0.51 8.10 -2.21
CA MET A 112 -0.70 8.11 -1.39
C MET A 112 -1.79 8.90 -2.10
N ILE A 113 -2.97 8.30 -2.19
CA ILE A 113 -4.13 8.88 -2.86
C ILE A 113 -5.24 9.12 -1.84
N THR A 114 -6.05 10.14 -2.09
CA THR A 114 -7.20 10.49 -1.27
C THR A 114 -8.44 10.57 -2.15
N ASP A 115 -9.50 9.86 -1.78
CA ASP A 115 -10.79 9.90 -2.48
C ASP A 115 -11.55 11.22 -2.19
N PRO A 116 -12.64 11.52 -2.92
CA PRO A 116 -13.43 12.73 -2.68
C PRO A 116 -14.06 12.83 -1.28
N ALA A 117 -14.21 11.71 -0.57
CA ALA A 117 -14.77 11.65 0.78
C ALA A 117 -13.69 11.77 1.89
N GLY A 118 -12.41 11.84 1.51
CA GLY A 118 -11.27 12.00 2.41
C GLY A 118 -10.59 10.69 2.82
N SER A 119 -11.02 9.53 2.34
CA SER A 119 -10.34 8.26 2.62
C SER A 119 -8.99 8.21 1.93
N THR A 120 -7.97 7.71 2.61
CA THR A 120 -6.60 7.61 2.05
C THR A 120 -6.19 6.16 1.85
N LEU A 121 -5.56 5.88 0.70
CA LEU A 121 -5.00 4.58 0.34
C LEU A 121 -3.59 4.76 -0.21
N GLY A 122 -2.73 3.76 -0.02
CA GLY A 122 -1.48 3.66 -0.74
C GLY A 122 -1.69 3.00 -2.10
N VAL A 123 -0.90 3.40 -3.09
CA VAL A 123 -0.75 2.67 -4.35
C VAL A 123 0.72 2.39 -4.58
N TRP A 124 1.02 1.20 -5.09
CA TRP A 124 2.39 0.75 -5.19
C TRP A 124 2.62 -0.03 -6.49
N GLU A 125 3.53 0.47 -7.32
CA GLU A 125 4.09 -0.29 -8.43
C GLU A 125 5.25 -1.13 -7.93
N ALA A 126 4.91 -2.37 -7.59
CA ALA A 126 5.81 -3.32 -6.97
C ALA A 126 6.90 -3.80 -7.92
N ARG A 127 8.15 -3.82 -7.45
CA ARG A 127 9.26 -4.49 -8.14
C ARG A 127 9.83 -5.64 -7.31
N SER A 128 10.03 -5.43 -6.02
CA SER A 128 10.44 -6.45 -5.07
C SER A 128 9.95 -6.07 -3.68
N LEU A 129 9.65 -7.04 -2.82
CA LEU A 129 9.32 -6.81 -1.40
C LEU A 129 10.40 -7.30 -0.45
N VAL A 130 11.32 -8.10 -0.97
CA VAL A 130 12.46 -8.63 -0.23
C VAL A 130 13.68 -8.38 -1.09
N PRO A 131 14.70 -7.63 -0.61
CA PRO A 131 15.95 -7.43 -1.33
C PRO A 131 16.46 -8.75 -1.92
N GLY A 132 16.62 -8.81 -3.24
CA GLY A 132 17.08 -10.01 -3.95
C GLY A 132 16.02 -11.05 -4.34
N SER A 133 14.73 -10.80 -4.13
CA SER A 133 13.63 -11.67 -4.60
C SER A 133 13.00 -11.15 -5.91
N LEU A 134 12.75 -12.06 -6.86
CA LEU A 134 12.09 -11.76 -8.15
C LEU A 134 10.55 -11.81 -8.05
N HIS A 135 10.01 -12.42 -7.00
CA HIS A 135 8.58 -12.50 -6.73
C HIS A 135 8.34 -12.35 -5.23
N ALA A 136 7.44 -11.44 -4.88
CA ALA A 136 6.98 -11.27 -3.53
C ALA A 136 5.97 -12.38 -3.20
N ASN A 137 6.40 -13.43 -2.51
CA ASN A 137 5.46 -14.34 -1.89
C ASN A 137 5.00 -13.70 -0.57
N VAL A 138 4.07 -12.73 -0.67
CA VAL A 138 3.43 -12.12 0.51
C VAL A 138 2.26 -12.96 0.97
N ALA A 139 1.95 -12.87 2.26
CA ALA A 139 0.69 -13.41 2.74
C ALA A 139 -0.48 -12.74 1.99
N PRO A 140 -1.42 -13.51 1.43
CA PRO A 140 -2.52 -12.94 0.66
C PRO A 140 -3.45 -12.15 1.59
N LEU A 141 -3.70 -10.88 1.25
CA LEU A 141 -4.68 -10.07 1.95
C LEU A 141 -6.08 -10.49 1.50
N VAL A 142 -6.85 -11.10 2.41
CA VAL A 142 -8.14 -11.75 2.10
C VAL A 142 -9.26 -10.73 1.81
N GLY A 143 -9.14 -9.53 2.36
CA GLY A 143 -10.07 -8.44 2.11
C GLY A 143 -9.83 -7.27 3.04
N ALA A 144 -10.44 -6.14 2.72
CA ALA A 144 -10.44 -4.94 3.54
C ALA A 144 -11.85 -4.35 3.63
N ARG A 145 -12.11 -3.61 4.70
CA ARG A 145 -13.35 -2.84 4.85
C ARG A 145 -12.99 -1.37 4.92
N LEU A 146 -13.61 -0.59 4.04
CA LEU A 146 -13.52 0.87 4.06
C LEU A 146 -14.80 1.44 4.65
N THR A 147 -14.66 2.38 5.58
CA THR A 147 -15.76 3.18 6.11
C THR A 147 -15.58 4.60 5.61
N SER A 148 -16.61 5.18 5.01
CA SER A 148 -16.57 6.52 4.43
C SER A 148 -17.79 7.34 4.88
N PRO A 149 -17.62 8.66 5.10
CA PRO A 149 -18.74 9.57 5.34
C PRO A 149 -19.64 9.73 4.10
N ASP A 150 -19.12 9.46 2.90
CA ASP A 150 -19.88 9.41 1.65
C ASP A 150 -19.52 8.14 0.86
N PRO A 151 -20.18 7.00 1.15
CA PRO A 151 -19.92 5.74 0.47
C PRO A 151 -20.17 5.80 -1.04
N HIS A 152 -21.12 6.63 -1.52
CA HIS A 152 -21.43 6.70 -2.94
C HIS A 152 -20.27 7.33 -3.71
N ALA A 153 -19.79 8.50 -3.27
CA ALA A 153 -18.65 9.16 -3.88
C ALA A 153 -17.39 8.27 -3.84
N THR A 154 -17.19 7.56 -2.73
CA THR A 154 -16.07 6.62 -2.54
C THR A 154 -16.14 5.46 -3.52
N ILE A 155 -17.30 4.83 -3.66
CA ILE A 155 -17.52 3.68 -4.54
C ILE A 155 -17.32 4.07 -6.00
N GLU A 156 -17.88 5.21 -6.43
CA GLU A 156 -17.72 5.73 -7.79
C GLU A 156 -16.24 5.99 -8.10
N PHE A 157 -15.53 6.63 -7.18
CA PHE A 157 -14.09 6.88 -7.30
C PHE A 157 -13.29 5.58 -7.45
N LEU A 158 -13.54 4.58 -6.60
CA LEU A 158 -12.82 3.30 -6.65
C LEU A 158 -13.09 2.55 -7.96
N HIS A 159 -14.35 2.54 -8.43
CA HIS A 159 -14.69 1.95 -9.71
C HIS A 159 -13.95 2.64 -10.86
N GLN A 160 -13.96 3.98 -10.92
CA GLN A 160 -13.29 4.73 -12.00
C GLN A 160 -11.76 4.57 -11.97
N THR A 161 -11.18 4.48 -10.78
CA THR A 161 -9.73 4.40 -10.59
C THR A 161 -9.16 3.00 -10.86
N PHE A 162 -9.81 1.97 -10.30
CA PHE A 162 -9.28 0.61 -10.24
C PHE A 162 -10.02 -0.37 -11.15
N ALA A 163 -11.13 0.04 -11.77
CA ALA A 163 -12.01 -0.84 -12.53
C ALA A 163 -12.51 -2.05 -11.71
N TRP A 164 -12.66 -1.87 -10.40
CA TRP A 164 -13.23 -2.90 -9.51
C TRP A 164 -14.73 -3.03 -9.73
N GLU A 165 -15.20 -4.27 -9.78
CA GLU A 165 -16.62 -4.57 -9.81
C GLU A 165 -17.24 -4.44 -8.42
N LEU A 166 -18.47 -3.93 -8.38
CA LEU A 166 -19.29 -3.91 -7.17
C LEU A 166 -20.09 -5.21 -7.12
N THR A 167 -19.83 -6.03 -6.12
CA THR A 167 -20.54 -7.31 -5.89
C THR A 167 -21.52 -7.21 -4.74
#